data_AF-A0A7C2AZ51-F1
#
_entry.id   AF-A0A7C2AZ51-F1
#
_cell.length_a   1.000
_cell.length_b   1.000
_cell.length_c   1.000
_cell.angle_alpha   90.00
_cell.angle_beta   90.00
_cell.angle_gamma   90.00
#
_symmetry.space_group_name_H-M   'P 1'
#
loop_
_entity.id
_entity.type
_entity.pdbx_description
1 polymer ?
#
loop_
_entity_poly.entity_id
_entity_poly.type
_entity_poly.pdbx_seq_one_letter_code
_entity_poly.pdbx_strand_id
1 'polypeptide(L)' 'MIVGVDEAGRGCVIGPMVICGVGAESMNIKGIKDSKLLTPEKREKLAHAIKKEVIYY' A
#
# COMPACT_ATOMS: atom_id res chain seq x y z
N MET A 1 11.45 7.99 11.62
CA MET A 1 10.14 7.65 11.02
C MET A 1 10.03 8.35 9.68
N ILE A 2 9.64 7.61 8.63
CA ILE A 2 9.35 8.12 7.29
C ILE A 2 7.89 7.77 7.00
N VAL A 3 7.17 8.70 6.37
CA VAL A 3 5.77 8.50 5.97
C VAL A 3 5.69 8.58 4.45
N GLY A 4 5.05 7.59 3.85
CA GLY A 4 4.64 7.60 2.45
C GLY A 4 3.13 7.80 2.34
N VAL A 5 2.70 8.59 1.36
CA VAL A 5 1.27 8.85 1.08
C VAL A 5 1.04 8.66 -0.42
N ASP A 6 -0.06 8.02 -0.77
CA ASP A 6 -0.44 7.78 -2.18
C ASP A 6 -1.97 7.69 -2.32
N GLU A 7 -2.46 7.79 -3.55
CA GLU A 7 -3.88 7.68 -3.88
C GLU A 7 -4.19 6.61 -4.93
N ALA A 8 -5.43 6.11 -4.91
CA ALA A 8 -5.99 5.24 -5.93
C ALA A 8 -7.38 5.71 -6.36
N GLY A 9 -7.68 5.60 -7.64
CA GLY A 9 -8.98 6.00 -8.21
C GLY A 9 -9.01 7.43 -8.78
N ARG A 10 -7.87 8.13 -8.86
CA ARG A 10 -7.79 9.41 -9.57
C ARG A 10 -8.11 9.22 -11.06
N GLY A 11 -9.08 9.97 -11.56
CA GLY A 11 -9.53 9.94 -12.95
C GLY A 11 -10.58 8.87 -13.27
N CYS A 12 -11.01 8.06 -12.29
CA CYS A 12 -12.13 7.16 -12.47
C CYS A 12 -13.46 7.94 -12.52
N VAL A 13 -14.36 7.55 -13.42
CA VAL A 13 -15.72 8.14 -13.54
C VAL A 13 -16.65 7.59 -12.46
N ILE A 14 -16.44 6.33 -12.06
CA ILE A 14 -17.26 5.60 -11.08
C ILE A 14 -16.32 5.00 -10.03
N GLY A 15 -16.77 5.06 -8.78
CA GLY A 15 -16.05 4.53 -7.62
C GLY A 15 -15.38 5.64 -6.80
N PRO A 16 -15.08 5.36 -5.52
CA PRO A 16 -14.44 6.33 -4.65
C PRO A 16 -12.97 6.53 -5.03
N MET A 17 -12.45 7.72 -4.72
CA MET A 17 -11.01 7.93 -4.57
C MET A 17 -10.60 7.51 -3.16
N VAL A 18 -9.49 6.79 -3.06
CA VAL A 18 -8.93 6.33 -1.78
C VAL A 18 -7.56 6.96 -1.62
N ILE A 19 -7.32 7.53 -0.43
CA ILE A 19 -6.01 8.06 -0.03
C ILE A 19 -5.50 7.17 1.12
N CYS A 20 -4.22 6.83 1.08
CA CYS A 20 -3.57 5.99 2.09
C CYS A 20 -2.26 6.64 2.55
N GLY A 21 -1.96 6.53 3.85
CA GLY A 21 -0.67 6.91 4.42
C GLY A 21 -0.07 5.73 5.18
N VAL A 22 1.25 5.57 5.14
CA VAL A 22 1.95 4.51 5.88
C VAL A 22 3.19 5.09 6.53
N GLY A 23 3.31 4.95 7.85
CA GLY A 23 4.47 5.37 8.65
C GLY A 23 5.32 4.20 9.12
N ALA A 24 6.62 4.20 8.80
CA ALA A 24 7.58 3.17 9.21
C ALA A 24 8.96 3.76 9.55
N GLU A 25 9.77 3.06 10.35
CA GLU A 25 11.18 3.41 10.56
C GLU A 25 12.08 2.84 9.46
N SER A 26 11.80 1.61 9.04
CA SER A 26 12.40 0.95 7.89
C SER A 26 11.38 -0.02 7.29
N MET A 27 11.51 -0.35 6.01
CA MET A 27 10.58 -1.25 5.34
C MET A 27 11.38 -2.26 4.53
N ASN A 28 11.33 -3.54 4.91
CA ASN A 28 12.07 -4.62 4.25
C ASN A 28 11.15 -5.77 3.82
N ILE A 29 9.99 -5.41 3.24
CA ILE A 29 9.04 -6.38 2.71
C ILE A 29 9.35 -6.61 1.24
N LYS A 30 9.66 -7.87 0.89
CA LYS A 30 9.88 -8.28 -0.50
C LYS A 30 8.61 -8.10 -1.32
N GLY A 31 8.76 -7.60 -2.55
CA GLY A 31 7.66 -7.48 -3.50
C GLY A 31 6.81 -6.20 -3.40
N ILE A 32 7.14 -5.25 -2.50
CA ILE A 32 6.46 -3.94 -2.46
C ILE A 32 6.67 -3.16 -3.76
N LYS A 33 7.91 -3.09 -4.25
CA LYS A 33 8.26 -2.30 -5.46
C LYS A 33 7.56 -2.84 -6.71
N ASP A 34 7.54 -4.16 -6.88
CA ASP A 34 6.93 -4.82 -8.04
C ASP A 34 5.47 -5.25 -7.80
N SER A 35 4.83 -4.68 -6.77
CA SER A 35 3.46 -5.03 -6.38
C SER A 35 2.43 -4.86 -7.51
N LYS A 36 2.73 -4.00 -8.50
CA LYS A 36 1.93 -3.81 -9.72
C LYS A 36 1.84 -5.07 -10.59
N LEU A 37 2.82 -5.97 -10.52
CA LEU A 37 2.84 -7.24 -11.25
C LEU A 37 2.05 -8.35 -10.53
N LEU A 38 1.65 -8.13 -9.28
CA LEU A 38 0.92 -9.11 -8.48
C LEU A 38 -0.56 -9.15 -8.86
N THR A 39 -1.17 -10.33 -8.72
CA THR A 39 -2.62 -10.49 -8.80
C THR A 39 -3.31 -9.74 -7.65
N PRO A 40 -4.61 -9.37 -7.79
CA PRO A 40 -5.35 -8.69 -6.72
C PRO A 40 -5.29 -9.42 -5.37
N GLU A 41 -5.48 -10.75 -5.36
CA GLU A 41 -5.40 -11.57 -4.15
C GLU A 41 -4.01 -11.52 -3.49
N LYS A 42 -2.94 -11.55 -4.31
CA LYS A 42 -1.55 -11.44 -3.79
C LYS A 42 -1.27 -10.04 -3.23
N ARG A 43 -1.80 -8.98 -3.85
CA ARG A 43 -1.70 -7.61 -3.31
C ARG A 43 -2.44 -7.46 -1.99
N GLU A 44 -3.58 -8.11 -1.83
CA GLU A 44 -4.33 -8.09 -0.58
C GLU A 44 -3.57 -8.79 0.57
N LYS A 45 -2.94 -9.94 0.29
CA LYS A 45 -2.03 -10.60 1.24
C LYS A 45 -0.82 -9.72 1.58
N LEU A 46 -0.24 -9.05 0.59
CA LEU A 46 0.86 -8.11 0.80
C LEU A 46 0.43 -6.92 1.69
N ALA A 47 -0.76 -6.36 1.47
CA ALA A 47 -1.30 -5.28 2.31
C ALA A 47 -1.43 -5.71 3.77
N HIS A 48 -1.89 -6.95 4.03
CA HIS A 48 -1.93 -7.50 5.40
C HIS A 48 -0.55 -7.67 6.02
N ALA A 49 0.48 -8.03 5.24
CA ALA A 49 1.85 -8.09 5.73
C ALA A 49 2.38 -6.69 6.07
N ILE A 50 2.14 -5.70 5.21
CA ILE A 50 2.52 -4.30 5.45
C ILE A 50 1.94 -3.79 6.77
N LYS A 51 0.62 -3.98 6.99
CA LYS A 51 -0.07 -3.55 8.22
C LYS A 51 0.52 -4.13 9.52
N LYS A 52 1.27 -5.23 9.46
CA LYS A 52 1.92 -5.85 10.62
C LYS A 52 3.32 -5.30 10.92
N GLU A 53 3.98 -4.69 9.93
CA GLU A 53 5.36 -4.20 10.08
C GLU A 53 5.45 -2.68 10.24
N VAL A 54 4.37 -1.96 9.95
CA VAL A 54 4.34 -0.49 10.01
C VAL A 54 3.86 0.01 11.37
N ILE A 55 4.18 1.25 11.68
CA ILE A 55 3.83 1.91 12.95
C ILE A 55 2.43 2.52 12.86
N TYR A 56 2.11 3.14 11.72
CA TYR A 56 0.83 3.80 11.45
C TYR A 56 0.36 3.51 10.02
N TYR A 57 -0.95 3.36 9.82
CA TYR A 57 -1.62 3.26 8.52
C TYR A 57 -3.10 3.63 8.60
#